data_AF-S0KGZ2-F1
#
_entry.id   AF-S0KGZ2-F1
#
_cell.length_a   1.000
_cell.length_b   1.000
_cell.length_c   1.000
_cell.angle_alpha   90.00
_cell.angle_beta   90.00
_cell.angle_gamma   90.00
#
_symmetry.space_group_name_H-M   'P 1'
#
loop_
_entity.id
_entity.type
_entity.pdbx_description
1 polymer ?
#
loop_
_entity_poly.entity_id
_entity_poly.type
_entity_poly.pdbx_seq_one_letter_code
_entity_poly.pdbx_strand_id
1 'polypeptide(L)'
;MMEDTKNLTRLNPQLARFQNQLLQQYDTENSTADKNQIVFVGSSLMEMFPVEKLQTQENLNLPLHIYNRGIRATTTADVLIHFKTLIADLQPAKIFINIGSNDIGFGISEKKTLANG
;
A
#
# COMPACT_ATOMS: atom_id res chain seq x y z
N MET A 1 -17.09 -21.51 -2.79
CA MET A 1 -16.04 -20.54 -2.42
C MET A 1 -15.45 -21.00 -1.11
N MET A 2 -14.24 -21.55 -1.18
CA MET A 2 -13.59 -22.35 -0.13
C MET A 2 -13.00 -21.44 0.96
N GLU A 3 -12.81 -21.96 2.18
CA GLU A 3 -12.25 -21.23 3.35
C GLU A 3 -11.02 -20.38 3.05
N ASP A 4 -10.21 -20.78 2.07
CA ASP A 4 -9.04 -20.03 1.58
C ASP A 4 -9.39 -18.62 1.11
N THR A 5 -10.53 -18.44 0.45
CA THR A 5 -11.00 -17.11 0.02
C THR A 5 -11.40 -16.25 1.22
N LYS A 6 -11.93 -16.83 2.30
CA LYS A 6 -12.27 -16.07 3.53
C LYS A 6 -11.01 -15.60 4.25
N ASN A 7 -9.96 -16.42 4.29
CA ASN A 7 -8.68 -16.08 4.92
C ASN A 7 -7.91 -14.98 4.17
N LEU A 8 -8.11 -14.89 2.84
CA LEU A 8 -7.49 -13.90 1.95
C LEU A 8 -8.33 -12.62 1.76
N THR A 9 -9.55 -12.56 2.29
CA THR A 9 -10.46 -11.42 2.13
C THR A 9 -10.68 -10.69 3.44
N ARG A 10 -11.35 -9.53 3.37
CA ARG A 10 -11.75 -8.71 4.53
C ARG A 10 -12.61 -9.44 5.58
N LEU A 11 -13.03 -10.68 5.30
CA LEU A 11 -13.76 -11.54 6.22
C LEU A 11 -12.87 -12.17 7.31
N ASN A 12 -11.55 -12.03 7.20
CA ASN A 12 -10.60 -12.47 8.22
C ASN A 12 -10.31 -11.35 9.25
N PRO A 13 -10.76 -11.48 10.52
CA PRO A 13 -10.54 -10.46 11.54
C PRO A 13 -9.06 -10.22 11.88
N GLN A 14 -8.19 -11.22 11.70
CA GLN A 14 -6.76 -11.07 11.95
C GLN A 14 -6.11 -10.20 10.88
N LEU A 15 -6.51 -10.37 9.62
CA LEU A 15 -6.06 -9.53 8.52
C LEU A 15 -6.45 -8.08 8.73
N ALA A 16 -7.72 -7.82 9.10
CA ALA A 16 -8.19 -6.46 9.37
C ALA A 16 -7.41 -5.80 10.53
N ARG A 17 -7.11 -6.56 11.60
CA ARG A 17 -6.28 -6.07 12.71
C ARG A 17 -4.86 -5.72 12.24
N PHE A 18 -4.23 -6.60 11.47
CA PHE A 18 -2.90 -6.35 10.90
C PHE A 18 -2.88 -5.09 10.04
N GLN A 19 -3.83 -4.95 9.11
CA GLN A 19 -3.91 -3.78 8.23
C GLN A 19 -4.09 -2.49 9.05
N ASN A 20 -4.96 -2.50 10.07
CA ASN A 20 -5.16 -1.35 10.95
C ASN A 20 -3.90 -1.01 11.77
N GLN A 21 -3.18 -2.01 12.28
CA GLN A 21 -1.92 -1.78 13.00
C GLN A 21 -0.87 -1.15 12.08
N LEU A 22 -0.76 -1.64 10.84
CA LEU A 22 0.19 -1.10 9.87
C LEU A 22 -0.18 0.33 9.45
N LEU A 23 -1.47 0.63 9.28
CA LEU A 23 -1.95 2.00 9.03
C LEU A 23 -1.63 2.94 10.19
N GLN A 24 -1.80 2.52 11.45
CA GLN A 24 -1.44 3.31 12.62
C GLN A 24 0.07 3.55 12.72
N GLN A 25 0.87 2.54 12.39
CA GLN A 25 2.32 2.67 12.30
C GLN A 25 2.70 3.72 11.24
N TYR A 26 2.14 3.61 10.02
CA TYR A 26 2.40 4.59 8.95
C TYR A 26 1.98 6.00 9.32
N ASP A 27 0.83 6.17 9.99
CA ASP A 27 0.38 7.48 10.47
C ASP A 27 1.38 8.10 11.46
N THR A 28 1.92 7.28 12.37
CA THR A 28 2.97 7.70 13.30
C THR A 28 4.26 8.07 12.56
N GLU A 29 4.72 7.23 11.63
CA GLU A 29 5.92 7.48 10.82
C GLU A 29 5.81 8.75 9.98
N ASN A 30 4.63 9.05 9.43
CA ASN A 30 4.40 10.21 8.60
C ASN A 30 4.66 11.54 9.34
N SER A 31 4.48 11.56 10.67
CA SER A 31 4.68 12.77 11.48
C SER A 31 6.13 13.28 11.49
N THR A 32 7.09 12.39 11.24
CA THR A 32 8.53 12.69 11.21
C THR A 32 9.19 12.38 9.87
N ALA A 33 8.40 11.99 8.86
CA ALA A 33 8.91 11.65 7.53
C ALA A 33 9.33 12.91 6.75
N ASP A 34 10.39 12.78 5.96
CA ASP A 34 10.81 13.81 5.04
C ASP A 34 9.79 13.94 3.90
N LYS A 35 9.49 15.17 3.52
CA LYS A 35 8.58 15.48 2.40
C LYS A 35 9.32 15.44 1.06
N ASN A 36 8.56 15.48 -0.04
CA ASN A 36 9.08 15.46 -1.41
C ASN A 36 9.92 14.21 -1.74
N GLN A 37 9.64 13.11 -1.05
CA GLN A 37 10.27 11.81 -1.29
C GLN A 37 9.44 10.97 -2.28
N ILE A 38 9.85 9.73 -2.51
CA ILE A 38 9.14 8.77 -3.35
C ILE A 38 8.21 7.93 -2.45
N VAL A 39 6.98 7.71 -2.90
CA VAL A 39 6.03 6.82 -2.22
C VAL A 39 5.70 5.64 -3.12
N PHE A 40 5.86 4.44 -2.57
CA PHE A 40 5.46 3.18 -3.19
C PHE A 40 4.17 2.72 -2.52
N VAL A 41 3.06 2.68 -3.27
CA VAL A 41 1.74 2.24 -2.77
C VAL A 41 1.26 1.04 -3.57
N GLY A 42 0.65 0.08 -2.88
CA GLY A 42 0.10 -1.10 -3.53
C GLY A 42 -0.35 -2.15 -2.54
N SER A 43 -0.48 -3.39 -3.04
CA SER A 43 -0.84 -4.52 -2.20
C SER A 43 0.34 -5.45 -1.88
N SER A 44 0.14 -6.77 -1.88
CA SER A 44 1.11 -7.76 -1.39
C SER A 44 2.45 -7.71 -2.13
N LEU A 45 2.44 -7.52 -3.45
CA LEU A 45 3.69 -7.38 -4.22
C LEU A 45 4.48 -6.15 -3.81
N MET A 46 3.79 -5.05 -3.52
CA MET A 46 4.42 -3.83 -3.05
C MET A 46 4.94 -3.98 -1.62
N GLU A 47 4.15 -4.59 -0.73
CA GLU A 47 4.55 -4.87 0.66
C GLU A 47 5.86 -5.68 0.71
N MET A 48 6.00 -6.70 -0.14
CA MET A 48 7.18 -7.55 -0.21
C MET A 48 8.32 -6.95 -1.04
N PHE A 49 8.11 -5.81 -1.71
CA PHE A 49 9.13 -5.21 -2.55
C PHE A 49 10.32 -4.75 -1.68
N PRO A 50 11.56 -5.16 -1.98
CA PRO A 50 12.70 -5.04 -1.06
C PRO A 50 13.30 -3.61 -1.07
N VAL A 51 12.47 -2.60 -0.80
CA VAL A 51 12.86 -1.17 -0.83
C VAL A 51 14.07 -0.90 0.05
N GLU A 52 14.06 -1.36 1.30
CA GLU A 52 15.17 -1.11 2.23
C GLU A 52 16.48 -1.69 1.71
N LYS A 53 16.46 -2.92 1.20
CA LYS A 53 17.64 -3.57 0.61
C LYS A 53 18.19 -2.76 -0.56
N LEU A 54 17.31 -2.34 -1.46
CA LEU A 54 17.69 -1.56 -2.64
C LEU A 54 18.32 -0.22 -2.25
N GLN A 55 17.79 0.45 -1.23
CA GLN A 55 18.29 1.75 -0.79
C GLN A 55 19.60 1.65 -0.01
N THR A 56 19.78 0.61 0.80
CA THR A 56 20.91 0.50 1.73
C THR A 56 22.06 -0.36 1.20
N GLN A 57 21.76 -1.48 0.53
CA GLN A 57 22.76 -2.47 0.10
C GLN A 57 23.15 -2.30 -1.36
N GLU A 58 22.17 -2.14 -2.25
CA GLU A 58 22.42 -1.98 -3.69
C GLU A 58 22.79 -0.54 -4.06
N ASN A 59 22.64 0.39 -3.11
CA ASN A 59 22.94 1.82 -3.21
C ASN A 59 22.55 2.40 -4.59
N LEU A 60 21.24 2.44 -4.86
CA LEU A 60 20.67 2.95 -6.12
C LEU A 60 21.08 4.40 -6.46
N ASN A 61 21.81 5.08 -5.56
CA ASN A 61 22.25 6.46 -5.68
C ASN A 61 21.08 7.40 -6.03
N LEU A 62 19.91 7.06 -5.48
CA LEU A 62 18.72 7.88 -5.63
C LEU A 62 18.86 9.09 -4.71
N PRO A 63 18.64 10.31 -5.22
CA PRO A 63 18.65 11.51 -4.39
C PRO A 63 17.44 11.59 -3.45
N LEU A 64 16.46 10.69 -3.61
CA LEU A 64 15.23 10.64 -2.84
C LEU A 64 15.10 9.30 -2.14
N HIS A 65 14.62 9.34 -0.90
CA HIS A 65 14.16 8.19 -0.14
C HIS A 65 12.83 7.66 -0.69
N ILE A 66 12.57 6.38 -0.47
CA ILE A 66 11.37 5.64 -0.86
C ILE A 66 10.69 5.17 0.42
N TYR A 67 9.47 5.66 0.65
CA TYR A 67 8.57 5.11 1.66
C TYR A 67 7.71 4.01 1.04
N ASN A 68 7.83 2.79 1.55
CA ASN A 68 6.94 1.69 1.18
C ASN A 68 5.67 1.73 2.03
N ARG A 69 4.52 1.86 1.35
CA ARG A 69 3.17 1.91 1.92
C ARG A 69 2.29 0.79 1.32
N GLY A 70 2.92 -0.32 0.92
CA GLY A 70 2.24 -1.52 0.45
C GLY A 70 1.58 -2.29 1.58
N ILE A 71 0.32 -2.71 1.39
CA ILE A 71 -0.44 -3.48 2.39
C ILE A 71 -1.12 -4.66 1.69
N ARG A 72 -0.83 -5.91 2.09
CA ARG A 72 -1.48 -7.12 1.53
C ARG A 72 -3.01 -7.05 1.53
N ALA A 73 -3.59 -7.76 0.56
CA ALA A 73 -5.03 -7.92 0.39
C ALA A 73 -5.84 -6.60 0.34
N THR A 74 -5.23 -5.53 -0.17
CA THR A 74 -5.88 -4.23 -0.39
C THR A 74 -6.32 -4.06 -1.83
N THR A 75 -7.44 -3.37 -2.02
CA THR A 75 -8.04 -2.99 -3.30
C THR A 75 -7.79 -1.52 -3.61
N THR A 76 -8.17 -1.08 -4.81
CA THR A 76 -8.14 0.35 -5.16
C THR A 76 -8.96 1.21 -4.21
N ALA A 77 -10.11 0.70 -3.75
CA ALA A 77 -10.96 1.39 -2.78
C ALA A 77 -10.29 1.53 -1.40
N ASP A 78 -9.52 0.53 -0.94
CA ASP A 78 -8.78 0.64 0.34
C ASP A 78 -7.74 1.74 0.29
N VAL A 79 -6.98 1.79 -0.82
CA VAL A 79 -5.98 2.84 -1.04
C VAL A 79 -6.63 4.22 -1.04
N LEU A 80 -7.81 4.36 -1.67
CA LEU A 80 -8.55 5.61 -1.69
C LEU A 80 -9.07 6.01 -0.30
N ILE A 81 -9.64 5.07 0.46
CA ILE A 81 -10.12 5.32 1.83
C ILE A 81 -8.97 5.78 2.75
N HIS A 82 -7.79 5.18 2.59
CA HIS A 82 -6.61 5.49 3.40
C HIS A 82 -5.62 6.42 2.70
N PHE A 83 -6.05 7.15 1.66
CA PHE A 83 -5.20 7.98 0.82
C PHE A 83 -4.37 8.98 1.61
N LYS A 84 -4.96 9.57 2.67
CA LYS A 84 -4.27 10.54 3.52
C LYS A 84 -3.01 9.94 4.15
N THR A 85 -3.17 8.82 4.86
CA THR A 85 -2.07 8.13 5.57
C THR A 85 -1.09 7.45 4.62
N LEU A 86 -1.57 6.86 3.51
CA LEU A 86 -0.69 6.14 2.58
C LEU A 86 0.07 7.07 1.64
N ILE A 87 -0.43 8.27 1.35
CA ILE A 87 0.11 9.15 0.32
C ILE A 87 0.16 10.62 0.77
N ALA A 88 -1.00 11.23 1.08
CA ALA A 88 -1.10 12.69 1.13
C ALA A 88 -0.23 13.35 2.22
N ASP A 89 -0.16 12.75 3.41
CA ASP A 89 0.61 13.30 4.53
C ASP A 89 2.12 13.34 4.25
N LEU A 90 2.62 12.43 3.40
CA LEU A 90 4.02 12.37 3.00
C LEU A 90 4.40 13.45 1.97
N GLN A 91 3.42 14.10 1.34
CA GLN A 91 3.63 15.12 0.30
C GLN A 91 4.70 14.69 -0.72
N PRO A 92 4.48 13.56 -1.43
CA PRO A 92 5.50 12.93 -2.25
C PRO A 92 5.82 13.76 -3.50
N ALA A 93 7.09 13.69 -3.95
CA ALA A 93 7.47 14.19 -5.26
C ALA A 93 7.11 13.21 -6.39
N LYS A 94 7.04 11.91 -6.08
CA LYS A 94 6.68 10.84 -7.03
C LYS A 94 5.92 9.73 -6.32
N ILE A 95 4.94 9.15 -7.00
CA ILE A 95 4.17 8.02 -6.50
C ILE A 95 4.27 6.87 -7.51
N PHE A 96 4.62 5.68 -7.03
CA PHE A 96 4.54 4.44 -7.78
C PHE A 96 3.36 3.63 -7.24
N ILE A 97 2.40 3.33 -8.12
CA ILE A 97 1.16 2.65 -7.73
C ILE A 97 1.13 1.27 -8.39
N ASN A 98 1.06 0.22 -7.56
CA ASN A 98 0.81 -1.15 -8.01
C ASN A 98 -0.38 -1.77 -7.25
N ILE A 99 -1.59 -1.53 -7.76
CA ILE A 99 -2.86 -1.94 -7.16
C ILE A 99 -3.82 -2.44 -8.24
N GLY A 100 -4.88 -3.16 -7.86
CA GLY A 100 -5.93 -3.63 -8.77
C GLY A 100 -6.01 -5.15 -8.95
N SER A 101 -4.94 -5.89 -8.65
CA SER A 101 -4.94 -7.36 -8.74
C SER A 101 -5.96 -8.00 -7.80
N ASN A 102 -6.13 -7.45 -6.60
CA ASN A 102 -7.16 -7.90 -5.65
C ASN A 102 -8.57 -7.49 -6.08
N ASP A 103 -8.74 -6.34 -6.73
CA ASP A 103 -10.02 -5.94 -7.31
C ASP A 103 -10.49 -7.01 -8.33
N ILE A 104 -9.59 -7.44 -9.22
CA ILE A 104 -9.84 -8.55 -10.16
C ILE A 104 -10.13 -9.85 -9.38
N GLY A 105 -9.27 -10.22 -8.43
CA GLY A 105 -9.40 -11.46 -7.65
C GLY A 105 -10.68 -11.53 -6.80
N PHE A 106 -11.23 -10.38 -6.40
CA PHE A 106 -12.48 -10.29 -5.63
C PHE A 106 -13.71 -10.04 -6.53
N GLY A 107 -13.54 -10.00 -7.84
CA GLY A 107 -14.65 -9.79 -8.79
C GLY A 107 -15.23 -8.38 -8.77
N ILE A 108 -14.45 -7.36 -8.37
CA ILE A 108 -14.82 -5.95 -8.50
C ILE A 108 -14.78 -5.59 -9.99
N SER A 109 -15.82 -4.94 -10.49
CA SER A 109 -15.90 -4.57 -11.90
C SER A 109 -14.86 -3.52 -12.25
N GLU A 110 -14.32 -3.59 -13.46
CA GLU A 110 -13.40 -2.58 -14.02
C GLU A 110 -13.93 -1.15 -13.82
N LYS A 111 -15.22 -0.92 -14.09
CA LYS A 111 -15.85 0.38 -13.88
C LYS A 111 -15.72 0.88 -12.43
N LYS A 112 -15.90 0.00 -11.44
CA LYS A 112 -15.75 0.37 -10.02
C LYS A 112 -14.28 0.62 -9.66
N THR A 113 -13.36 -0.19 -10.20
CA THR A 113 -11.93 -0.03 -10.01
C THR A 113 -11.43 1.30 -10.57
N LEU A 114 -11.80 1.63 -11.81
CA LEU A 114 -11.40 2.87 -12.47
C LEU A 114 -12.02 4.12 -11.84
N ALA A 115 -13.19 4.00 -11.20
CA ALA A 115 -13.83 5.11 -10.49
C ALA A 115 -13.07 5.56 -9.23
N ASN A 116 -12.05 4.80 -8.78
CA ASN A 116 -11.21 5.15 -7.64
C ASN A 116 -9.91 5.88 -8.03
N GLY A 117 -9.67 6.09 -9.33
CA GLY A 117 -8.48 6.75 -9.88
C GLY A 117 -8.63 8.23 -10.13
#